data_AF-A0AAU2B2K5-F1
#
_entry.id   AF-A0AAU2B2K5-F1
#
_cell.length_a   1.000
_cell.length_b   1.000
_cell.length_c   1.000
_cell.angle_alpha   90.00
_cell.angle_beta   90.00
_cell.angle_gamma   90.00
#
_symmetry.space_group_name_H-M   'P 1'
#
loop_
_entity.id
_entity.type
_entity.pdbx_description
1 polymer ?
#
loop_
_entity_poly.entity_id
_entity_poly.type
_entity_poly.pdbx_seq_one_letter_code
_entity_poly.pdbx_strand_id
1 'polypeptide(L)'
;MAGRHRRLPTGKQAALPADIDLRLLAITQGRTVTDEGVATLPGGRHPYAYRTLYRPDGSVDRLLERLAPGPQHPPGLHHAD
;
A
#
# COMPACT_ATOMS: atom_id res chain seq x y z
N MET A 1 42.41 -22.03 -9.28
CA MET A 1 41.08 -21.97 -9.91
C MET A 1 40.34 -20.78 -9.33
N ALA A 2 40.16 -19.71 -10.10
CA ALA A 2 39.51 -18.49 -9.61
C ALA A 2 37.99 -18.62 -9.78
N GLY A 3 37.26 -18.67 -8.66
CA GLY A 3 35.81 -18.61 -8.63
C GLY A 3 35.33 -17.32 -9.28
N ARG A 4 34.74 -17.42 -10.47
CA ARG A 4 34.09 -16.29 -11.14
C ARG A 4 32.77 -16.02 -10.45
N HIS A 5 32.80 -15.26 -9.36
CA HIS A 5 31.60 -14.62 -8.84
C HIS A 5 31.07 -13.68 -9.93
N ARG A 6 30.00 -14.07 -10.61
CA ARG A 6 29.29 -13.18 -11.53
C ARG A 6 28.71 -12.05 -10.70
N ARG A 7 29.32 -10.86 -10.79
CA ARG A 7 28.69 -9.63 -10.32
C ARG A 7 27.47 -9.40 -11.21
N LEU A 8 26.26 -9.47 -10.64
CA LEU A 8 25.05 -9.11 -11.38
C LEU A 8 25.22 -7.68 -11.93
N PRO A 9 24.77 -7.39 -13.16
CA PRO A 9 24.87 -6.06 -13.73
C PRO A 9 24.15 -5.08 -12.79
N THR A 10 24.91 -4.13 -12.27
CA THR A 10 24.42 -2.98 -11.52
C THR A 10 23.70 -2.07 -12.52
N GLY A 11 22.46 -2.42 -12.87
CA GLY A 11 21.73 -1.77 -13.95
C GLY A 11 20.27 -2.15 -13.86
N LYS A 12 19.47 -1.21 -13.34
CA LYS A 12 18.13 -1.39 -12.77
C LYS A 12 18.21 -2.03 -11.39
N GLN A 13 18.26 -1.17 -10.37
CA GLN A 13 17.47 -1.44 -9.17
C GLN A 13 16.10 -1.87 -9.69
N ALA A 14 15.81 -3.17 -9.66
CA ALA A 14 14.43 -3.60 -9.71
C ALA A 14 13.80 -2.83 -8.56
N ALA A 15 13.00 -1.81 -8.87
CA ALA A 15 12.27 -1.08 -7.86
C ALA A 15 11.53 -2.17 -7.09
N LEU A 16 11.99 -2.44 -5.87
CA LEU A 16 11.33 -3.40 -5.04
C LEU A 16 9.91 -2.86 -4.87
N PRO A 17 8.88 -3.72 -4.83
CA PRO A 17 7.55 -3.27 -4.44
C PRO A 17 7.70 -2.36 -3.22
N ALA A 18 7.09 -1.17 -3.23
CA ALA A 18 7.28 -0.17 -2.16
C ALA A 18 7.07 -0.76 -0.76
N ASP A 19 6.22 -1.79 -0.65
CA ASP A 19 6.06 -2.68 0.52
C ASP A 19 7.37 -3.22 1.10
N ILE A 20 8.26 -3.75 0.26
CA ILE A 20 9.51 -4.39 0.68
C ILE A 20 10.44 -3.32 1.25
N ASP A 21 10.48 -2.14 0.65
CA ASP A 21 11.29 -1.03 1.13
C ASP A 21 10.81 -0.55 2.51
N LEU A 22 9.49 -0.46 2.73
CA LEU A 22 8.92 -0.06 4.02
C LEU A 22 9.11 -1.12 5.11
N ARG A 23 9.01 -2.40 4.78
CA ARG A 23 9.29 -3.49 5.72
C ARG A 23 10.76 -3.51 6.14
N LEU A 24 11.68 -3.37 5.19
CA LEU A 24 13.11 -3.27 5.47
C LEU A 24 13.43 -2.01 6.28
N LEU A 25 12.76 -0.90 5.98
CA LEU A 25 12.90 0.33 6.76
C LEU A 25 12.50 0.12 8.23
N ALA A 26 11.37 -0.54 8.48
CA ALA A 26 10.91 -0.83 9.85
C ALA A 26 11.90 -1.68 10.65
N ILE A 27 12.46 -2.71 10.01
CA ILE A 27 13.47 -3.60 10.61
C ILE A 27 14.77 -2.82 10.90
N THR A 28 15.28 -2.09 9.91
CA THR A 28 16.56 -1.37 10.02
C THR A 28 16.51 -0.23 11.01
N GLN A 29 15.37 0.45 11.14
CA GLN A 29 15.17 1.52 12.12
C GLN A 29 14.74 1.02 13.50
N GLY A 30 14.39 -0.27 13.62
CA GLY A 30 13.86 -0.83 14.87
C GLY A 30 12.52 -0.21 15.29
N ARG A 31 11.74 0.34 14.35
CA ARG A 31 10.48 1.06 14.62
C ARG A 31 9.39 0.64 13.65
N THR A 32 8.14 0.66 14.10
CA THR A 32 6.99 0.37 13.24
C THR A 32 6.83 1.47 12.19
N VAL A 33 6.69 1.07 10.93
CA VAL A 33 6.35 1.96 9.80
C VAL A 33 4.89 1.70 9.42
N THR A 34 4.13 2.78 9.21
CA THR A 34 2.72 2.70 8.78
C THR A 34 2.59 3.24 7.36
N ASP A 35 1.91 2.49 6.50
CA ASP A 35 1.44 2.94 5.19
C ASP A 35 -0.08 2.91 5.18
N GLU A 36 -0.73 4.02 4.85
CA GLU A 36 -2.18 4.16 4.91
C GLU A 36 -2.69 5.06 3.81
N GLY A 37 -3.93 4.82 3.39
CA GLY A 37 -4.53 5.58 2.31
C GLY A 37 -5.93 5.10 1.96
N VAL A 38 -6.44 5.64 0.85
CA VAL A 38 -7.74 5.24 0.29
C VAL A 38 -7.51 4.77 -1.14
N ALA A 39 -8.01 3.58 -1.45
CA ALA A 39 -7.90 2.98 -2.78
C ALA A 39 -9.28 2.61 -3.32
N THR A 40 -9.45 2.77 -4.63
CA THR A 40 -10.56 2.15 -5.37
C THR A 40 -9.99 0.99 -6.16
N LEU A 41 -10.54 -0.21 -5.96
CA LEU A 41 -10.12 -1.39 -6.71
C LEU A 41 -10.56 -1.25 -8.17
N PRO A 42 -9.76 -1.71 -9.15
CA PRO A 42 -10.18 -1.72 -10.55
C PRO A 42 -11.53 -2.43 -10.73
N GLY A 43 -12.51 -1.73 -11.32
CA GLY A 43 -13.88 -2.24 -11.49
C GLY A 43 -14.77 -2.18 -10.23
N GLY A 44 -14.23 -1.71 -9.09
CA GLY A 44 -14.97 -1.53 -7.84
C GLY A 44 -15.75 -0.22 -7.81
N ARG A 45 -16.95 -0.25 -7.21
CA ARG A 45 -17.80 0.95 -7.00
C ARG A 45 -17.62 1.61 -5.64
N HIS A 46 -16.72 1.09 -4.81
CA HIS A 46 -16.55 1.52 -3.43
C HIS A 46 -15.09 1.85 -3.13
N PRO A 47 -14.82 3.00 -2.50
CA PRO A 47 -13.50 3.27 -1.97
C PRO A 47 -13.28 2.46 -0.67
N TYR A 48 -12.03 2.10 -0.43
CA TYR A 48 -11.59 1.40 0.77
C TYR A 48 -10.47 2.18 1.43
N ALA A 49 -10.57 2.39 2.75
CA ALA A 49 -9.43 2.80 3.54
C ALA A 49 -8.55 1.57 3.82
N TYR A 50 -7.25 1.72 3.63
CA TYR A 50 -6.28 0.68 3.96
C TYR A 50 -5.26 1.20 4.97
N ARG A 51 -4.74 0.29 5.78
CA ARG A 51 -3.61 0.53 6.66
C ARG A 51 -2.74 -0.72 6.74
N THR A 52 -1.45 -0.55 6.50
CA THR A 52 -0.43 -1.59 6.63
C THR A 52 0.58 -1.18 7.69
N LEU A 53 0.78 -2.03 8.69
CA LEU A 53 1.77 -1.85 9.75
C LEU A 53 2.93 -2.81 9.51
N TYR A 54 4.12 -2.25 9.27
CA TYR A 54 5.37 -2.98 9.16
C TYR A 54 6.07 -2.93 10.50
N ARG A 55 6.21 -4.07 11.17
CA ARG A 55 6.83 -4.14 12.51
C ARG A 55 8.33 -4.45 12.44
N PRO A 56 9.11 -4.07 13.46
CA PRO A 56 10.55 -4.35 13.52
C PRO A 56 10.93 -5.83 13.57
N ASP A 57 10.03 -6.68 14.05
CA ASP A 57 10.18 -8.14 14.06
C ASP A 57 9.93 -8.78 12.68
N GLY A 58 9.63 -7.95 11.68
CA GLY A 58 9.31 -8.36 10.32
C GLY A 58 7.88 -8.81 10.12
N SER A 59 7.00 -8.80 11.13
CA SER A 59 5.58 -9.04 10.93
C SER A 59 4.90 -7.88 10.20
N VAL A 60 3.78 -8.20 9.53
CA VAL A 60 3.00 -7.24 8.75
C VAL A 60 1.53 -7.42 9.08
N ASP A 61 0.89 -6.38 9.62
CA ASP A 61 -0.56 -6.34 9.83
C ASP A 61 -1.20 -5.51 8.73
N ARG A 62 -2.28 -6.02 8.12
CA ARG A 62 -3.02 -5.33 7.06
C ARG A 62 -4.48 -5.20 7.45
N LEU A 63 -5.00 -3.99 7.37
CA LEU A 63 -6.41 -3.66 7.57
C LEU A 63 -6.96 -3.04 6.29
N LEU A 64 -8.18 -3.43 5.95
CA LEU A 64 -8.94 -2.88 4.83
C LEU A 64 -10.39 -2.67 5.28
N GLU A 65 -10.87 -1.43 5.16
CA GLU A 65 -12.23 -1.05 5.53
C GLU A 65 -12.96 -0.44 4.34
N ARG A 66 -14.16 -0.96 4.04
CA ARG A 66 -15.01 -0.39 2.98
C ARG A 66 -15.61 0.91 3.50
N LEU A 67 -15.33 2.01 2.81
CA LEU A 67 -15.97 3.28 3.12
C LEU A 67 -17.41 3.27 2.62
N ALA A 68 -18.33 3.83 3.40
CA ALA A 68 -19.71 4.00 2.96
C ALA A 68 -19.73 4.83 1.67
N PRO A 69 -20.56 4.48 0.67
CA PRO A 69 -20.78 5.38 -0.45
C PRO A 69 -21.27 6.72 0.11
N GLY A 70 -20.64 7.83 -0.30
CA GLY A 70 -21.16 9.16 -0.02
C GLY A 70 -22.62 9.29 -0.49
N PRO A 71 -23.38 10.28 0.00
CA PRO A 71 -24.79 10.43 -0.33
C PRO A 71 -25.00 10.39 -1.85
N GLN A 72 -25.84 9.46 -2.30
CA GLN A 72 -26.08 9.20 -3.73
C GLN A 72 -26.88 10.31 -4.43
N HIS A 73 -27.38 11.29 -3.68
CA HIS A 73 -28.07 12.45 -4.22
C HIS A 73 -27.47 13.75 -3.66
N PRO A 74 -27.17 14.75 -4.51
CA PRO A 74 -27.06 16.12 -4.04
C PRO A 74 -28.42 16.54 -3.44
N PRO A 75 -28.44 17.21 -2.29
CA PRO A 75 -29.68 17.78 -1.77
C PRO A 75 -30.14 18.89 -2.73
N GLY A 76 -31.23 18.66 -3.46
CA GLY A 76 -31.91 19.77 -4.16
C GLY A 76 -32.32 19.59 -5.63
N LEU A 77 -32.56 18.37 -6.13
CA LEU A 77 -33.34 18.21 -7.37
C LEU A 77 -34.75 17.71 -7.03
N HIS A 78 -35.56 18.62 -6.51
CA HIS A 78 -37.02 18.49 -6.64
C HIS A 78 -37.34 18.67 -8.13
N HIS A 79 -37.64 17.58 -8.83
CA HIS A 79 -38.36 17.68 -10.11
C HIS A 79 -39.77 18.18 -9.80
N ALA A 80 -40.01 19.45 -10.12
CA ALA A 80 -41.34 19.93 -10.47
C ALA A 80 -41.54 19.59 -11.95
N ASP A 81 -42.46 18.67 -12.23
CA ASP A 81 -43.55 18.78 -13.21
C ASP A 81 -44.35 17.47 -13.27
#